data_AF-B4MP94-F1
#
_entry.id   AF-B4MP94-F1
#
_cell.length_a   1.000
_cell.length_b   1.000
_cell.length_c   1.000
_cell.angle_alpha   90.00
_cell.angle_beta   90.00
_cell.angle_gamma   90.00
#
_symmetry.space_group_name_H-M   'P 1'
#
loop_
_entity.id
_entity.type
_entity.pdbx_description
1 polymer ?
#
loop_
_entity_poly.entity_id
_entity_poly.type
_entity_poly.pdbx_seq_one_letter_code
_entity_poly.pdbx_strand_id
1 'polypeptide(L)'
;MKFLIVFACLLAIAFANEDAKVLHEDSEVNVEDFKYNLELDNHIKVSQEGQLKDHDNWVVHGEYEYIAPDGSPVKVTYTADDTGYHPVVHA
;
A
#
# COMPACT_ATOMS: atom_id res chain seq x y z
N MET A 1 -5.52 36.85 18.08
CA MET A 1 -4.37 36.06 17.59
C MET A 1 -4.41 34.60 18.06
N LYS A 2 -4.49 34.29 19.37
CA LYS A 2 -4.60 32.88 19.84
C LYS A 2 -5.77 32.07 19.25
N PHE A 3 -6.95 32.67 19.11
CA PHE A 3 -8.12 31.99 18.56
C PHE A 3 -7.99 31.66 17.07
N LEU A 4 -7.27 32.48 16.30
CA LEU A 4 -7.00 32.20 14.88
C LEU A 4 -6.05 31.02 14.71
N ILE A 5 -5.03 30.91 15.57
CA ILE A 5 -4.10 29.77 15.55
C ILE A 5 -4.84 28.46 15.89
N VAL A 6 -5.66 28.47 16.95
CA VAL A 6 -6.45 27.29 17.33
C VAL A 6 -7.41 26.88 16.21
N PHE A 7 -8.07 27.85 15.56
CA PHE A 7 -8.97 27.59 14.44
C PHE A 7 -8.23 27.03 13.22
N ALA A 8 -7.06 27.58 12.88
CA ALA A 8 -6.23 27.08 11.79
C ALA A 8 -5.71 25.65 12.04
N CYS A 9 -5.33 25.33 13.28
CA CYS A 9 -4.93 23.97 13.65
C CYS A 9 -6.10 22.98 13.53
N LEU A 10 -7.30 23.36 13.97
CA LEU A 10 -8.50 22.52 13.83
C LEU A 10 -8.86 22.27 12.36
N LEU A 11 -8.72 23.29 11.50
CA LEU A 11 -8.88 23.15 10.05
C LEU A 11 -7.83 22.21 9.45
N ALA A 12 -6.56 22.36 9.80
CA ALA A 12 -5.49 21.49 9.31
C ALA A 12 -5.74 20.03 9.68
N ILE A 13 -6.20 19.76 10.91
CA ILE A 13 -6.57 18.40 11.35
C ILE A 13 -7.76 17.87 10.56
N ALA A 14 -8.78 18.69 10.30
CA ALA A 14 -9.94 18.29 9.52
C ALA A 14 -9.60 17.95 8.06
N PHE A 15 -8.66 18.69 7.45
CA PHE A 15 -8.18 18.42 6.08
C PHE A 15 -7.19 17.26 5.98
N ALA A 16 -6.62 16.79 7.10
CA ALA A 16 -5.72 15.65 7.12
C ALA A 16 -6.43 14.28 7.10
N ASN A 17 -7.77 14.26 7.11
CA ASN A 17 -8.52 13.02 7.00
C ASN A 17 -8.61 12.59 5.52
N GLU A 18 -7.77 11.64 5.12
CA GLU A 18 -7.77 11.08 3.78
C GLU A 18 -8.72 9.87 3.70
N ASP A 19 -10.02 10.13 3.51
CA ASP A 19 -10.98 9.08 3.13
C ASP A 19 -10.77 8.71 1.65
N ALA A 20 -9.78 7.86 1.38
CA ALA A 20 -9.45 7.41 0.03
C ALA A 20 -10.54 6.49 -0.55
N LYS A 21 -10.89 6.68 -1.82
CA LYS A 21 -11.88 5.85 -2.53
C LYS A 21 -11.19 4.74 -3.29
N VAL A 22 -11.80 3.55 -3.27
CA VAL A 22 -11.38 2.43 -4.10
C VAL A 22 -11.73 2.72 -5.57
N LEU A 23 -10.71 2.77 -6.43
CA LEU A 23 -10.86 2.86 -7.87
C LEU A 23 -10.94 1.47 -8.50
N HIS A 24 -10.14 0.54 -7.99
CA HIS A 24 -10.08 -0.83 -8.48
C HIS A 24 -9.68 -1.77 -7.35
N GLU A 25 -10.33 -2.92 -7.27
CA GLU A 25 -10.03 -3.97 -6.31
C GLU A 25 -10.35 -5.32 -6.95
N ASP A 26 -9.34 -6.17 -7.07
CA ASP A 26 -9.48 -7.56 -7.52
C ASP A 26 -8.84 -8.49 -6.50
N SER A 27 -9.54 -9.59 -6.19
CA SER A 27 -9.03 -10.62 -5.29
C SER A 27 -9.41 -11.99 -5.82
N GLU A 28 -8.40 -12.83 -6.02
CA GLU A 28 -8.54 -14.24 -6.37
C GLU A 28 -7.84 -15.06 -5.30
N VAL A 29 -8.53 -16.06 -4.74
CA VAL A 29 -7.96 -16.93 -3.70
C VAL A 29 -8.28 -18.37 -4.06
N ASN A 30 -7.23 -19.14 -4.28
CA ASN A 30 -7.27 -20.57 -4.56
C ASN A 30 -6.58 -21.34 -3.44
N VAL A 31 -6.55 -22.67 -3.56
CA VAL A 31 -5.92 -23.53 -2.55
C VAL A 31 -4.40 -23.34 -2.51
N GLU A 32 -3.77 -23.16 -3.66
CA GLU A 32 -2.30 -23.12 -3.80
C GLU A 32 -1.78 -21.76 -4.27
N ASP A 33 -2.65 -20.80 -4.55
CA ASP A 33 -2.27 -19.48 -5.03
C ASP A 33 -3.30 -18.41 -4.67
N PHE A 34 -2.87 -17.16 -4.68
CA PHE A 34 -3.76 -16.01 -4.60
C PHE A 34 -3.20 -14.84 -5.39
N LYS A 35 -4.10 -13.92 -5.77
CA LYS A 35 -3.76 -12.63 -6.37
C LYS A 35 -4.62 -11.54 -5.75
N TYR A 36 -4.00 -10.40 -5.48
CA TYR A 36 -4.67 -9.23 -4.95
C TYR A 36 -4.15 -7.98 -5.63
N ASN A 37 -5.08 -7.14 -6.11
CA ASN A 37 -4.79 -5.82 -6.65
C ASN A 37 -5.72 -4.81 -6.00
N LEU A 38 -5.17 -3.66 -5.62
CA LEU A 38 -5.90 -2.53 -5.06
C LEU A 38 -5.35 -1.23 -5.65
N GLU A 39 -6.25 -0.36 -6.11
CA GLU A 39 -5.94 1.00 -6.51
C GLU A 39 -6.91 1.98 -5.84
N LEU A 40 -6.35 3.00 -5.20
CA LEU A 40 -7.08 4.06 -4.53
C LEU A 40 -6.89 5.39 -5.26
N ASP A 41 -7.85 6.32 -5.10
CA ASP A 41 -7.80 7.64 -5.75
C ASP A 41 -6.70 8.57 -5.20
N ASN A 42 -6.15 8.26 -4.03
CA ASN A 42 -5.01 8.95 -3.43
C ASN A 42 -3.64 8.39 -3.89
N HIS A 43 -3.59 7.75 -5.05
CA HIS A 43 -2.36 7.28 -5.73
C HIS A 43 -1.69 6.08 -5.05
N ILE A 44 -2.35 5.46 -4.06
CA ILE A 44 -1.92 4.18 -3.52
C ILE A 44 -2.29 3.08 -4.51
N LYS A 45 -1.29 2.30 -4.91
CA LYS A 45 -1.46 1.07 -5.69
C LYS A 45 -0.78 -0.06 -4.97
N VAL A 46 -1.43 -1.22 -4.90
CA VAL A 46 -0.89 -2.45 -4.31
C VAL A 46 -1.19 -3.61 -5.24
N SER A 47 -0.18 -4.41 -5.55
CA SER A 47 -0.34 -5.67 -6.26
C SER A 47 0.47 -6.74 -5.54
N GLN A 48 -0.11 -7.92 -5.33
CA GLN A 48 0.61 -9.05 -4.77
C GLN A 48 0.04 -10.36 -5.32
N GLU A 49 0.93 -11.31 -5.53
CA GLU A 49 0.59 -12.68 -5.86
C GLU A 49 1.40 -13.63 -4.96
N GLY A 50 0.71 -14.64 -4.45
CA GLY A 50 1.33 -15.66 -3.62
C GLY A 50 1.12 -17.04 -4.20
N GLN A 51 2.12 -17.89 -4.04
CA GLN A 51 2.06 -19.29 -4.43
C GLN A 51 2.57 -20.17 -3.30
N LEU A 52 1.83 -21.23 -3.00
CA LEU A 52 2.23 -22.30 -2.11
C LEU A 52 3.30 -23.15 -2.81
N LYS A 53 4.53 -23.15 -2.29
CA LYS A 53 5.64 -23.94 -2.84
C LYS A 53 5.67 -25.36 -2.30
N ASP A 54 5.45 -25.50 -0.99
CA ASP A 54 5.51 -26.75 -0.24
C ASP A 54 4.27 -26.89 0.65
N HIS A 55 4.22 -27.82 1.61
CA HIS A 55 3.03 -28.01 2.46
C HIS A 55 2.64 -26.76 3.27
N ASP A 56 3.60 -25.96 3.72
CA ASP A 56 3.36 -24.80 4.60
C ASP A 56 4.08 -23.50 4.14
N ASN A 57 4.87 -23.57 3.06
CA ASN A 57 5.72 -22.45 2.64
C ASN A 57 5.08 -21.70 1.47
N TRP A 58 4.78 -20.42 1.71
CA TRP A 58 4.32 -19.48 0.69
C TRP A 58 5.48 -18.62 0.19
N VAL A 59 5.53 -18.41 -1.11
CA VAL A 59 6.34 -17.36 -1.73
C VAL A 59 5.39 -16.29 -2.25
N VAL A 60 5.59 -15.05 -1.81
CA VAL A 60 4.76 -13.91 -2.20
C VAL A 60 5.63 -12.88 -2.90
N HIS A 61 5.22 -12.51 -4.11
CA HIS A 61 5.78 -11.37 -4.82
C HIS A 61 4.76 -10.24 -4.77
N GLY A 62 5.22 -9.03 -4.50
CA GLY A 62 4.32 -7.89 -4.53
C GLY A 62 5.02 -6.58 -4.73
N GLU A 63 4.20 -5.57 -4.97
CA GLU A 63 4.61 -4.20 -5.11
C GLU A 63 3.56 -3.26 -4.54
N TYR A 64 4.03 -2.12 -4.05
CA TYR A 64 3.16 -1.00 -3.73
C TYR A 64 3.79 0.31 -4.17
N GLU A 65 2.94 1.25 -4.55
CA GLU A 65 3.33 2.59 -4.98
C GLU A 65 2.48 3.62 -4.23
N TYR A 66 3.10 4.75 -3.89
CA TYR A 66 2.44 5.92 -3.30
C TYR A 66 3.24 7.19 -3.60
N ILE A 67 2.63 8.35 -3.35
CA ILE A 67 3.33 9.64 -3.40
C ILE A 67 3.80 10.00 -2.00
N ALA A 68 5.11 10.21 -1.82
CA ALA A 68 5.70 10.62 -0.56
C ALA A 68 5.30 12.07 -0.18
N PRO A 69 5.46 12.48 1.09
CA PRO A 69 5.10 13.84 1.52
C PRO A 69 5.80 14.99 0.78
N ASP A 70 6.94 14.73 0.14
CA ASP A 70 7.67 15.69 -0.69
C ASP A 70 7.20 15.72 -2.16
N GLY A 71 6.19 14.92 -2.51
CA GLY A 71 5.61 14.81 -3.84
C GLY A 71 6.33 13.82 -4.77
N SER A 72 7.38 13.14 -4.31
CA SER A 72 8.08 12.13 -5.10
C SER A 72 7.30 10.81 -5.16
N PRO A 73 7.23 10.12 -6.31
CA PRO A 73 6.68 8.79 -6.38
C PRO A 73 7.64 7.79 -5.72
N VAL A 74 7.11 6.91 -4.86
CA VAL A 74 7.86 5.83 -4.25
C VAL A 74 7.23 4.52 -4.66
N LYS A 75 8.02 3.63 -5.27
CA LYS A 75 7.61 2.26 -5.57
C LYS A 75 8.47 1.28 -4.80
N VAL A 76 7.85 0.31 -4.15
CA VAL A 76 8.56 -0.78 -3.47
C VAL A 76 8.13 -2.08 -4.09
N THR A 77 9.10 -2.90 -4.48
CA THR A 77 8.89 -4.28 -4.91
C THR A 77 9.46 -5.20 -3.85
N TYR A 78 8.82 -6.34 -3.58
CA TYR A 78 9.29 -7.28 -2.57
C TYR A 78 9.07 -8.73 -2.95
N THR A 79 9.87 -9.58 -2.33
CA THR A 79 9.63 -11.03 -2.25
C THR A 79 9.60 -11.43 -0.78
N ALA A 80 8.56 -12.14 -0.36
CA ALA A 80 8.49 -12.78 0.95
C ALA A 80 8.58 -14.30 0.76
N ASP A 81 9.54 -14.93 1.42
CA ASP A 81 9.80 -16.36 1.35
C ASP A 81 10.22 -16.93 2.73
N ASP A 82 10.71 -18.17 2.74
CA ASP A 82 11.16 -18.88 3.93
C ASP A 82 12.35 -18.19 4.65
N THR A 83 13.08 -17.33 3.95
CA THR A 83 14.21 -16.57 4.51
C THR A 83 13.81 -15.16 4.98
N GLY A 84 12.55 -14.75 4.76
CA GLY A 84 12.00 -13.50 5.24
C GLY A 84 11.51 -12.56 4.14
N TYR A 85 11.51 -11.26 4.42
CA TYR A 85 11.01 -10.22 3.53
C TYR A 85 12.17 -9.45 2.88
N HIS A 86 12.20 -9.42 1.55
CA HIS A 86 13.28 -8.83 0.75
C HIS A 86 12.75 -7.67 -0.10
N PRO A 87 12.72 -6.43 0.44
CA PRO A 87 12.24 -5.27 -0.29
C PRO A 87 13.35 -4.61 -1.12
N VAL A 88 12.94 -4.03 -2.24
CA VAL A 88 13.73 -3.10 -3.05
C VAL A 88 12.90 -1.83 -3.24
N VAL A 89 13.48 -0.70 -2.83
CA VAL A 89 12.86 0.62 -2.97
C VAL A 89 13.36 1.26 -4.25
N HIS A 90 12.42 1.71 -5.09
CA HIS A 90 12.64 2.51 -6.29
C HIS A 90 12.16 3.93 -5.97
N ALA A 91 13.10 4.88 -5.95
CA ALA A 91 12.91 6.30 -5.65
C ALA A 91 13.49 7.16 -6.77
#